data_AF-U4KW44-F1
#
_entry.id   AF-U4KW44-F1
#
_cell.length_a   1.000
_cell.length_b   1.000
_cell.length_c   1.000
_cell.angle_alpha   90.00
_cell.angle_beta   90.00
_cell.angle_gamma   90.00
#
_symmetry.space_group_name_H-M   'P 1'
#
loop_
_entity.id
_entity.type
_entity.pdbx_description
1 polymer ?
#
loop_
_entity_poly.entity_id
_entity_poly.type
_entity_poly.pdbx_seq_one_letter_code
_entity_poly.pdbx_strand_id
1 'polypeptide(L)'
;MPLFLTPLLSFILLSLLHIAAASKRGLIFIPALSNSGSTLGNNPGRLSWYYNYHSRPLPNAPTSNLEYVPMLWGAPHPGQDFYADVSSLPQLPRYILGFNEPDMSRAVGGSDISPGYAAALWRQHIQPWAARGVKLGAPAVASTPNGRQWLRDFLGACSGCTIDFLPLHWYGNYKGFREYIWSVQQEYPGMELWLTEVGFPWESEGETRSFFEDVIQFLDSSPAVGKYAWFGSFKVGEGNIGPNSAMLDSNGRLTALGQRYVGSKRRWINRRRDLRRGLRSVGSAGIGK
;
A
#
# COMPACT_ATOMS: atom_id res chain seq x y z
N MET A 1 72.05 18.56 8.92
CA MET A 1 70.94 17.62 8.64
C MET A 1 69.63 18.37 8.86
N PRO A 2 68.89 18.78 7.82
CA PRO A 2 67.60 19.44 8.00
C PRO A 2 66.50 18.38 8.20
N LEU A 3 65.72 18.51 9.26
CA LEU A 3 64.48 17.75 9.47
C LEU A 3 63.37 18.35 8.60
N PHE A 4 62.83 17.55 7.69
CA PHE A 4 61.58 17.87 6.99
C PHE A 4 60.38 17.41 7.85
N LEU A 5 59.58 18.36 8.35
CA LEU A 5 58.23 18.10 8.82
C LEU A 5 57.30 18.00 7.60
N THR A 6 56.67 16.85 7.39
CA THR A 6 55.54 16.71 6.47
C THR A 6 54.23 17.00 7.21
N PRO A 7 53.32 17.83 6.68
CA PRO A 7 52.01 18.02 7.29
C PRO A 7 51.10 16.86 6.86
N LEU A 8 50.51 16.16 7.83
CA LEU A 8 49.43 15.21 7.58
C LEU A 8 48.18 15.99 7.13
N LEU A 9 47.82 15.90 5.85
CA LEU A 9 46.50 16.31 5.37
C LEU A 9 45.44 15.40 6.02
N SER A 10 44.63 15.97 6.93
CA SER A 10 43.46 15.29 7.48
C SER A 10 42.31 15.41 6.49
N PHE A 11 42.05 14.36 5.72
CA PHE A 11 40.85 14.24 4.90
C PHE A 11 39.66 13.90 5.82
N ILE A 12 38.80 14.88 6.08
CA ILE A 12 37.50 14.64 6.71
C ILE A 12 36.61 13.95 5.67
N LEU A 13 36.50 12.63 5.77
CA LEU A 13 35.55 11.84 5.01
C LEU A 13 34.15 12.07 5.61
N LEU A 14 33.37 13.00 5.06
CA LEU A 14 31.94 13.12 5.37
C LEU A 14 31.25 11.84 4.86
N SER A 15 31.08 10.87 5.75
CA SER A 15 30.26 9.70 5.49
C SER A 15 28.80 10.14 5.51
N LEU A 16 28.22 10.34 4.33
CA LEU A 16 26.76 10.41 4.16
C LEU A 16 26.18 9.06 4.60
N LEU A 17 25.77 8.98 5.86
CA LEU A 17 24.81 7.97 6.32
C LEU A 17 23.54 8.16 5.49
N HIS A 18 23.43 7.42 4.38
CA HIS A 18 22.14 7.16 3.76
C HIS A 18 21.35 6.30 4.76
N ILE A 19 20.62 6.96 5.65
CA ILE A 19 19.50 6.31 6.33
C ILE A 19 18.60 5.86 5.20
N ALA A 20 18.55 4.55 4.94
CA ALA A 20 17.62 4.00 3.98
C ALA A 20 16.23 4.46 4.41
N ALA A 21 15.58 5.30 3.59
CA ALA A 21 14.24 5.77 3.88
C ALA A 21 13.36 4.54 4.14
N ALA A 22 12.54 4.60 5.21
CA ALA A 22 11.59 3.55 5.50
C ALA A 22 10.75 3.28 4.24
N SER A 23 10.53 2.02 3.92
CA SER A 23 9.81 1.67 2.69
C SER A 23 8.40 2.27 2.71
N LYS A 24 7.92 2.68 1.53
CA LYS A 24 6.58 3.26 1.35
C LYS A 24 5.49 2.20 1.09
N ARG A 25 5.90 0.97 0.82
CA ARG A 25 5.02 -0.14 0.41
C ARG A 25 4.14 -0.61 1.56
N GLY A 26 2.85 -0.66 1.31
CA GLY A 26 1.82 -1.14 2.20
C GLY A 26 1.17 -2.43 1.72
N LEU A 27 0.40 -3.04 2.59
CA LEU A 27 -0.42 -4.20 2.27
C LEU A 27 -1.90 -3.87 2.49
N ILE A 28 -2.73 -4.18 1.50
CA ILE A 28 -4.18 -4.24 1.69
C ILE A 28 -4.50 -5.62 2.26
N PHE A 29 -4.80 -5.73 3.55
CA PHE A 29 -5.03 -7.02 4.20
C PHE A 29 -6.52 -7.38 4.20
N ILE A 30 -6.93 -8.24 3.28
CA ILE A 30 -8.34 -8.62 3.10
C ILE A 30 -8.65 -10.00 3.72
N PRO A 31 -9.93 -10.33 3.99
CA PRO A 31 -10.32 -11.61 4.59
C PRO A 31 -9.80 -12.86 3.85
N ALA A 32 -9.68 -12.80 2.52
CA ALA A 32 -9.08 -13.87 1.72
C ALA A 32 -7.65 -14.22 2.18
N LEU A 33 -6.87 -13.22 2.62
CA LEU A 33 -5.55 -13.45 3.24
C LEU A 33 -5.66 -14.10 4.61
N SER A 34 -6.58 -13.62 5.46
CA SER A 34 -6.80 -14.13 6.82
C SER A 34 -7.09 -15.65 6.84
N ASN A 35 -7.80 -16.14 5.82
CA ASN A 35 -8.18 -17.55 5.70
C ASN A 35 -7.19 -18.43 4.93
N SER A 36 -6.14 -17.85 4.34
CA SER A 36 -5.28 -18.56 3.38
C SER A 36 -3.98 -19.14 3.96
N GLY A 37 -3.68 -18.90 5.25
CA GLY A 37 -2.37 -19.23 5.82
C GLY A 37 -1.21 -18.50 5.12
N SER A 38 -1.51 -17.39 4.44
CA SER A 38 -0.62 -16.65 3.56
C SER A 38 0.58 -16.07 4.29
N THR A 39 1.76 -16.18 3.65
CA THR A 39 3.02 -15.63 4.15
C THR A 39 3.19 -14.13 3.89
N LEU A 40 2.25 -13.46 3.18
CA LEU A 40 2.38 -12.04 2.81
C LEU A 40 2.59 -11.14 4.04
N GLY A 41 1.89 -11.43 5.14
CA GLY A 41 2.04 -10.69 6.41
C GLY A 41 3.22 -11.14 7.28
N ASN A 42 3.74 -12.35 7.06
CA ASN A 42 4.73 -12.97 7.96
C ASN A 42 6.18 -12.86 7.43
N ASN A 43 6.35 -12.47 6.17
CA ASN A 43 7.64 -12.11 5.59
C ASN A 43 7.50 -10.75 4.89
N PRO A 44 7.57 -9.65 5.66
CA PRO A 44 7.18 -8.33 5.16
C PRO A 44 8.10 -7.84 4.05
N GLY A 45 9.37 -8.28 4.00
CA GLY A 45 10.33 -7.83 3.00
C GLY A 45 10.44 -6.31 2.98
N ARG A 46 9.90 -5.65 1.95
CA ARG A 46 9.82 -4.19 1.83
C ARG A 46 8.50 -3.58 2.35
N LEU A 47 7.56 -4.35 2.89
CA LEU A 47 6.33 -3.80 3.47
C LEU A 47 6.65 -3.09 4.81
N SER A 48 5.99 -1.97 5.08
CA SER A 48 6.15 -1.21 6.34
C SER A 48 4.85 -0.88 7.05
N TRP A 49 3.71 -0.99 6.36
CA TRP A 49 2.38 -0.71 6.90
C TRP A 49 1.32 -1.58 6.25
N TYR A 50 0.13 -1.63 6.85
CA TYR A 50 -1.03 -2.27 6.26
C TYR A 50 -2.32 -1.62 6.74
N TYR A 51 -3.38 -1.79 5.96
CA TYR A 51 -4.76 -1.50 6.35
C TYR A 51 -5.66 -2.60 5.80
N ASN A 52 -6.92 -2.66 6.24
CA ASN A 52 -7.84 -3.75 5.93
C ASN A 52 -9.29 -3.28 5.76
N TYR A 53 -9.51 -1.98 5.52
CA TYR A 53 -10.83 -1.34 5.49
C TYR A 53 -11.58 -1.28 6.83
N HIS A 54 -10.95 -1.62 7.95
CA HIS A 54 -11.61 -1.66 9.27
C HIS A 54 -10.96 -0.72 10.30
N SER A 55 -11.67 -0.53 11.40
CA SER A 55 -11.18 0.16 12.60
C SER A 55 -10.18 -0.67 13.39
N ARG A 56 -10.22 -2.01 13.28
CA ARG A 56 -9.34 -2.95 13.97
C ARG A 56 -8.66 -3.94 13.02
N PRO A 57 -7.45 -4.43 13.35
CA PRO A 57 -6.84 -5.55 12.65
C PRO A 57 -7.80 -6.75 12.57
N LEU A 58 -7.81 -7.45 11.44
CA LEU A 58 -8.55 -8.70 11.30
C LEU A 58 -7.85 -9.82 12.08
N PRO A 59 -8.55 -10.91 12.45
CA PRO A 59 -7.90 -12.13 12.91
C PRO A 59 -6.80 -12.57 11.94
N ASN A 60 -5.69 -13.11 12.46
CA ASN A 60 -4.52 -13.48 11.68
C ASN A 60 -3.87 -12.32 10.90
N ALA A 61 -4.07 -11.07 11.36
CA ALA A 61 -3.32 -9.93 10.86
C ALA A 61 -1.80 -10.22 10.88
N PRO A 62 -1.03 -9.58 9.98
CA PRO A 62 0.42 -9.74 9.92
C PRO A 62 1.06 -9.67 11.32
N THR A 63 1.81 -10.70 11.72
CA THR A 63 2.51 -10.73 13.02
C THR A 63 3.84 -9.98 12.99
N SER A 64 4.17 -9.38 11.84
CA SER A 64 5.39 -8.59 11.64
C SER A 64 5.20 -7.15 12.17
N ASN A 65 6.31 -6.41 12.31
CA ASN A 65 6.35 -5.01 12.76
C ASN A 65 5.74 -4.02 11.73
N LEU A 66 4.67 -4.39 11.03
CA LEU A 66 3.95 -3.50 10.12
C LEU A 66 3.06 -2.57 10.94
N GLU A 67 3.10 -1.29 10.62
CA GLU A 67 2.19 -0.30 11.16
C GLU A 67 0.77 -0.57 10.65
N TYR A 68 -0.17 -0.79 11.57
CA TYR A 68 -1.59 -0.83 11.23
C TYR A 68 -2.16 0.57 11.10
N VAL A 69 -2.85 0.82 9.98
CA VAL A 69 -3.55 2.09 9.73
C VAL A 69 -5.07 1.83 9.73
N PRO A 70 -5.78 2.22 10.80
CA PRO A 70 -7.23 2.07 10.87
C PRO A 70 -7.95 2.97 9.87
N MET A 71 -9.10 2.49 9.38
CA MET A 71 -9.96 3.20 8.45
C MET A 71 -11.38 3.28 8.97
N LEU A 72 -12.00 4.46 8.93
CA LEU A 72 -13.45 4.57 9.02
C LEU A 72 -14.01 4.48 7.60
N TRP A 73 -14.37 3.27 7.17
CA TRP A 73 -14.68 2.98 5.77
C TRP A 73 -15.86 3.79 5.21
N GLY A 74 -16.88 4.05 6.02
CA GLY A 74 -18.10 4.76 5.63
C GLY A 74 -18.88 5.25 6.84
N ALA A 75 -20.20 5.46 6.66
CA ALA A 75 -21.09 5.70 7.80
C ALA A 75 -21.06 4.51 8.78
N PRO A 76 -20.82 4.76 10.09
CA PRO A 76 -20.82 3.69 11.08
C PRO A 76 -22.13 2.91 11.06
N HIS A 77 -22.06 1.57 11.02
CA HIS A 77 -23.24 0.73 11.19
C HIS A 77 -23.61 0.59 12.68
N PRO A 78 -24.85 0.19 13.03
CA PRO A 78 -25.21 -0.06 14.43
C PRO A 78 -24.19 -0.96 15.13
N GLY A 79 -23.77 -0.58 16.34
CA GLY A 79 -22.76 -1.28 17.12
C GLY A 79 -21.30 -1.02 16.72
N GLN A 80 -21.02 -0.24 15.68
CA GLN A 80 -19.67 0.22 15.38
C GLN A 80 -19.34 1.47 16.19
N ASP A 81 -18.32 1.38 17.04
CA ASP A 81 -17.73 2.53 17.69
C ASP A 81 -16.28 2.69 17.23
N PHE A 82 -16.08 3.51 16.20
CA PHE A 82 -14.75 3.77 15.65
C PHE A 82 -13.78 4.32 16.70
N TYR A 83 -14.24 5.19 17.60
CA TYR A 83 -13.36 5.81 18.58
C TYR A 83 -12.89 4.80 19.63
N ALA A 84 -13.82 3.97 20.15
CA ALA A 84 -13.49 2.90 21.08
C ALA A 84 -12.61 1.82 20.41
N ASP A 85 -12.92 1.47 19.17
CA ASP A 85 -12.14 0.50 18.39
C ASP A 85 -10.69 0.93 18.24
N VAL A 86 -10.45 2.16 17.76
CA VAL A 86 -9.10 2.68 17.56
C VAL A 86 -8.40 2.94 18.90
N SER A 87 -9.13 3.36 19.95
CA SER A 87 -8.56 3.54 21.29
C SER A 87 -8.14 2.23 21.95
N SER A 88 -8.71 1.09 21.52
CA SER A 88 -8.34 -0.24 22.01
C SER A 88 -7.08 -0.83 21.35
N LEU A 89 -6.50 -0.15 20.36
CA LEU A 89 -5.25 -0.58 19.74
C LEU A 89 -4.09 -0.53 20.77
N PRO A 90 -3.13 -1.46 20.68
CA PRO A 90 -2.02 -1.54 21.65
C PRO A 90 -1.11 -0.31 21.65
N GLN A 91 -1.11 0.45 20.55
CA GLN A 91 -0.39 1.71 20.40
C GLN A 91 -1.33 2.71 19.72
N LEU A 92 -1.16 3.99 20.07
CA LEU A 92 -1.82 5.07 19.34
C LEU A 92 -1.39 5.00 17.87
N PRO A 93 -2.33 4.89 16.90
CA PRO A 93 -1.96 4.88 15.50
C PRO A 93 -1.38 6.25 15.12
N ARG A 94 -0.37 6.27 14.25
CA ARG A 94 0.16 7.54 13.74
C ARG A 94 -0.69 8.12 12.62
N TYR A 95 -1.50 7.29 11.97
CA TYR A 95 -2.31 7.65 10.83
C TYR A 95 -3.69 7.03 10.92
N ILE A 96 -4.71 7.73 10.43
CA ILE A 96 -6.06 7.22 10.19
C ILE A 96 -6.43 7.50 8.74
N LEU A 97 -7.07 6.54 8.08
CA LEU A 97 -7.70 6.72 6.77
C LEU A 97 -9.18 7.09 6.95
N GLY A 98 -9.63 8.09 6.19
CA GLY A 98 -11.03 8.45 6.06
C GLY A 98 -11.84 7.45 5.22
N PHE A 99 -12.98 7.92 4.74
CA PHE A 99 -13.96 7.08 4.03
C PHE A 99 -13.43 6.53 2.70
N ASN A 100 -13.83 5.31 2.37
CA ASN A 100 -13.47 4.61 1.14
C ASN A 100 -14.53 4.84 0.07
N GLU A 101 -14.13 5.42 -1.05
CA GLU A 101 -14.96 5.73 -2.23
C GLU A 101 -16.38 6.17 -1.85
N PRO A 102 -16.51 7.24 -1.05
CA PRO A 102 -17.82 7.72 -0.61
C PRO A 102 -18.68 8.25 -1.76
N ASP A 103 -18.04 8.55 -2.89
CA ASP A 103 -18.66 8.95 -4.15
C ASP A 103 -19.23 7.78 -4.97
N MET A 104 -18.96 6.54 -4.56
CA MET A 104 -19.42 5.33 -5.24
C MET A 104 -20.45 4.56 -4.40
N SER A 105 -21.38 3.89 -5.09
CA SER A 105 -22.41 3.09 -4.43
C SER A 105 -21.83 1.83 -3.76
N ARG A 106 -22.53 1.33 -2.73
CA ARG A 106 -22.16 0.07 -2.07
C ARG A 106 -22.17 -1.14 -2.98
N ALA A 107 -22.98 -1.13 -4.04
CA ALA A 107 -23.07 -2.23 -5.00
C ALA A 107 -21.76 -2.46 -5.77
N VAL A 108 -20.89 -1.45 -5.84
CA VAL A 108 -19.58 -1.52 -6.53
C VAL A 108 -18.40 -1.42 -5.57
N GLY A 109 -18.65 -1.47 -4.25
CA GLY A 109 -17.60 -1.42 -3.23
C GLY A 109 -17.33 -0.05 -2.61
N GLY A 110 -18.10 0.98 -2.95
CA GLY A 110 -18.01 2.31 -2.33
C GLY A 110 -18.83 2.45 -1.04
N SER A 111 -18.55 3.47 -0.24
CA SER A 111 -19.24 3.66 1.04
C SER A 111 -20.57 4.41 0.97
N ASP A 112 -20.84 5.06 -0.16
CA ASP A 112 -22.09 5.71 -0.53
C ASP A 112 -22.59 6.70 0.55
N ILE A 113 -21.82 7.77 0.74
CA ILE A 113 -22.14 8.83 1.71
C ILE A 113 -21.99 10.21 1.06
N SER A 114 -22.94 11.11 1.32
CA SER A 114 -22.86 12.47 0.78
C SER A 114 -21.74 13.29 1.44
N PRO A 115 -21.17 14.30 0.76
CA PRO A 115 -20.08 15.10 1.32
C PRO A 115 -20.43 15.79 2.65
N GLY A 116 -21.64 16.35 2.75
CA GLY A 116 -22.10 17.01 3.98
C GLY A 116 -22.29 16.05 5.16
N TYR A 117 -22.80 14.84 4.89
CA TYR A 117 -22.93 13.82 5.93
C TYR A 117 -21.55 13.27 6.34
N ALA A 118 -20.66 13.04 5.38
CA ALA A 118 -19.27 12.67 5.64
C ALA A 118 -18.54 13.72 6.50
N ALA A 119 -18.77 15.02 6.29
CA ALA A 119 -18.20 16.08 7.11
C ALA A 119 -18.70 16.03 8.57
N ALA A 120 -19.99 15.74 8.79
CA ALA A 120 -20.54 15.56 10.14
C ALA A 120 -19.91 14.34 10.84
N LEU A 121 -19.82 13.21 10.14
CA LEU A 121 -19.18 11.99 10.64
C LEU A 121 -17.69 12.20 10.92
N TRP A 122 -16.99 12.94 10.05
CA TRP A 122 -15.59 13.28 10.23
C TRP A 122 -15.38 14.03 11.55
N ARG A 123 -16.16 15.08 11.80
CA ARG A 123 -16.07 15.87 13.04
C ARG A 123 -16.33 15.02 14.28
N GLN A 124 -17.25 14.06 14.19
CA GLN A 124 -17.61 13.20 15.30
C GLN A 124 -16.56 12.11 15.58
N HIS A 125 -16.03 11.46 14.55
CA HIS A 125 -15.28 10.21 14.70
C HIS A 125 -13.79 10.30 14.34
N ILE A 126 -13.41 11.20 13.44
CA ILE A 126 -12.05 11.29 12.89
C ILE A 126 -11.31 12.53 13.41
N GLN A 127 -11.95 13.70 13.39
CA GLN A 127 -11.35 14.97 13.83
C GLN A 127 -10.75 14.94 15.25
N PRO A 128 -11.36 14.28 16.26
CA PRO A 128 -10.79 14.25 17.61
C PRO A 128 -9.38 13.63 17.68
N TRP A 129 -8.98 12.85 16.69
CA TRP A 129 -7.66 12.21 16.64
C TRP A 129 -6.53 13.18 16.26
N ALA A 130 -6.82 14.28 15.55
CA ALA A 130 -5.84 15.33 15.28
C ALA A 130 -5.28 15.92 16.58
N ALA A 131 -6.14 16.13 17.58
CA ALA A 131 -5.73 16.63 18.90
C ALA A 131 -4.84 15.64 19.68
N ARG A 132 -4.80 14.37 19.26
CA ARG A 132 -3.92 13.32 19.81
C ARG A 132 -2.62 13.17 19.01
N GLY A 133 -2.37 14.03 18.02
CA GLY A 133 -1.19 13.99 17.15
C GLY A 133 -1.25 12.91 16.07
N VAL A 134 -2.43 12.35 15.80
CA VAL A 134 -2.64 11.39 14.71
C VAL A 134 -2.86 12.15 13.41
N LYS A 135 -2.16 11.74 12.34
CA LYS A 135 -2.33 12.32 11.00
C LYS A 135 -3.57 11.73 10.32
N LEU A 136 -4.38 12.58 9.70
CA LEU A 136 -5.68 12.22 9.15
C LEU A 136 -5.68 12.29 7.62
N GLY A 137 -5.95 11.15 6.98
CA GLY A 137 -6.09 11.04 5.54
C GLY A 137 -7.50 11.40 5.10
N ALA A 138 -7.62 12.26 4.08
CA ALA A 138 -8.90 12.59 3.47
C ALA A 138 -9.65 11.33 2.98
N PRO A 139 -10.96 11.45 2.65
CA PRO A 139 -11.67 10.37 2.00
C PRO A 139 -11.02 9.99 0.66
N ALA A 140 -10.84 8.69 0.42
CA ALA A 140 -10.26 8.14 -0.79
C ALA A 140 -11.36 8.03 -1.86
N VAL A 141 -11.50 9.05 -2.70
CA VAL A 141 -12.50 9.07 -3.78
C VAL A 141 -12.02 8.31 -5.01
N ALA A 142 -12.96 7.89 -5.86
CA ALA A 142 -12.61 7.33 -7.17
C ALA A 142 -11.86 8.37 -8.02
N SER A 143 -10.96 7.91 -8.90
CA SER A 143 -10.20 8.76 -9.83
C SER A 143 -11.03 9.27 -11.02
N THR A 144 -12.20 9.83 -10.73
CA THR A 144 -13.19 10.31 -11.70
C THR A 144 -13.52 11.80 -11.47
N PRO A 145 -14.11 12.51 -12.44
CA PRO A 145 -14.58 13.88 -12.23
C PRO A 145 -15.56 14.01 -11.06
N ASN A 146 -16.45 13.03 -10.88
CA ASN A 146 -17.42 13.01 -9.79
C ASN A 146 -16.75 12.82 -8.43
N GLY A 147 -15.79 11.90 -8.32
CA GLY A 147 -15.01 11.71 -7.09
C GLY A 147 -14.24 12.97 -6.71
N ARG A 148 -13.60 13.65 -7.67
CA ARG A 148 -12.94 14.94 -7.41
C ARG A 148 -13.92 16.02 -6.94
N GLN A 149 -15.11 16.11 -7.55
CA GLN A 149 -16.13 17.04 -7.11
C GLN A 149 -16.59 16.73 -5.68
N TRP A 150 -16.85 15.45 -5.38
CA TRP A 150 -17.22 14.99 -4.05
C TRP A 150 -16.18 15.42 -3.00
N LEU A 151 -14.89 15.26 -3.30
CA LEU A 151 -13.81 15.65 -2.38
C LEU A 151 -13.79 17.16 -2.14
N ARG A 152 -13.96 17.98 -3.18
CA ARG A 152 -14.08 19.44 -3.03
C ARG A 152 -15.26 19.82 -2.14
N ASP A 153 -16.41 19.21 -2.37
CA ASP A 153 -17.63 19.49 -1.59
C ASP A 153 -17.46 19.07 -0.13
N PHE A 154 -16.77 17.95 0.13
CA PHE A 154 -16.46 17.50 1.49
C PHE A 154 -15.53 18.48 2.21
N LEU A 155 -14.45 18.91 1.55
CA LEU A 155 -13.52 19.88 2.12
C LEU A 155 -14.21 21.23 2.39
N GLY A 156 -15.14 21.65 1.53
CA GLY A 156 -15.98 22.83 1.75
C GLY A 156 -16.92 22.68 2.95
N ALA A 157 -17.59 21.52 3.09
CA ALA A 157 -18.49 21.25 4.20
C ALA A 157 -17.78 21.04 5.55
N CYS A 158 -16.55 20.52 5.52
CA CYS A 158 -15.71 20.27 6.69
C CYS A 158 -14.73 21.42 6.96
N SER A 159 -15.21 22.67 6.88
CA SER A 159 -14.40 23.83 7.27
C SER A 159 -13.89 23.66 8.71
N GLY A 160 -12.59 23.85 8.91
CA GLY A 160 -11.87 23.64 10.18
C GLY A 160 -11.44 22.19 10.46
N CYS A 161 -11.76 21.22 9.59
CA CYS A 161 -11.27 19.86 9.73
C CYS A 161 -9.79 19.76 9.35
N THR A 162 -9.05 18.93 10.06
CA THR A 162 -7.64 18.65 9.80
C THR A 162 -7.51 17.60 8.71
N ILE A 163 -6.74 17.88 7.67
CA ILE A 163 -6.41 16.93 6.59
C ILE A 163 -4.90 16.99 6.38
N ASP A 164 -4.20 15.90 6.70
CA ASP A 164 -2.73 15.85 6.68
C ASP A 164 -2.17 15.22 5.40
N PHE A 165 -2.96 14.38 4.71
CA PHE A 165 -2.58 13.73 3.46
C PHE A 165 -3.81 13.31 2.64
N LEU A 166 -3.59 13.00 1.36
CA LEU A 166 -4.62 12.58 0.42
C LEU A 166 -4.44 11.10 0.02
N PRO A 167 -5.28 10.21 0.54
CA PRO A 167 -5.52 8.89 -0.05
C PRO A 167 -6.09 9.03 -1.46
N LEU A 168 -5.51 8.32 -2.42
CA LEU A 168 -6.01 8.25 -3.80
C LEU A 168 -6.05 6.80 -4.28
N HIS A 169 -7.07 6.51 -5.07
CA HIS A 169 -7.18 5.24 -5.80
C HIS A 169 -6.84 5.46 -7.26
N TRP A 170 -6.20 4.47 -7.89
CA TRP A 170 -6.00 4.47 -9.33
C TRP A 170 -6.13 3.07 -9.92
N TYR A 171 -7.05 2.93 -10.87
CA TYR A 171 -7.25 1.73 -11.66
C TYR A 171 -7.20 2.08 -13.15
N GLY A 172 -6.10 1.73 -13.82
CA GLY A 172 -5.91 2.03 -15.25
C GLY A 172 -4.45 2.08 -15.67
N ASN A 173 -4.19 2.53 -16.90
CA ASN A 173 -2.85 2.54 -17.47
C ASN A 173 -1.91 3.60 -16.83
N TYR A 174 -0.61 3.50 -17.13
CA TYR A 174 0.42 4.38 -16.55
C TYR A 174 0.33 5.84 -17.01
N LYS A 175 -0.08 6.09 -18.27
CA LYS A 175 -0.26 7.46 -18.78
C LYS A 175 -1.33 8.21 -17.99
N GLY A 176 -2.50 7.59 -17.82
CA GLY A 176 -3.59 8.15 -17.03
C GLY A 176 -3.19 8.34 -15.57
N PHE A 177 -2.44 7.39 -14.98
CA PHE A 177 -1.92 7.53 -13.63
C PHE A 177 -1.09 8.81 -13.48
N ARG A 178 -0.15 9.05 -14.41
CA ARG A 178 0.72 10.23 -14.36
C ARG A 178 -0.07 11.54 -14.53
N GLU A 179 -1.05 11.55 -15.41
CA GLU A 179 -1.94 12.71 -15.61
C GLU A 179 -2.79 12.98 -14.37
N TYR A 180 -3.34 11.93 -13.75
CA TYR A 180 -4.13 12.04 -12.54
C TYR A 180 -3.31 12.58 -11.36
N ILE A 181 -2.15 11.98 -11.08
CA ILE A 181 -1.25 12.45 -10.01
C ILE A 181 -0.88 13.91 -10.23
N TRP A 182 -0.49 14.28 -11.45
CA TRP A 182 -0.15 15.67 -11.76
C TRP A 182 -1.34 16.60 -11.48
N SER A 183 -2.55 16.24 -11.91
CA SER A 183 -3.76 17.04 -11.68
C SER A 183 -4.07 17.22 -10.19
N VAL A 184 -3.93 16.16 -9.38
CA VAL A 184 -4.14 16.23 -7.92
C VAL A 184 -3.11 17.12 -7.27
N GLN A 185 -1.84 17.06 -7.69
CA GLN A 185 -0.79 17.95 -7.16
C GLN A 185 -1.00 19.42 -7.53
N GLN A 186 -1.65 19.71 -8.67
CA GLN A 186 -2.03 21.09 -9.01
C GLN A 186 -3.24 21.56 -8.18
N GLU A 187 -4.20 20.68 -7.94
CA GLU A 187 -5.41 21.00 -7.17
C GLU A 187 -5.10 21.15 -5.67
N TYR A 188 -4.18 20.36 -5.14
CA TYR A 188 -3.78 20.33 -3.72
C TYR A 188 -2.25 20.45 -3.57
N PRO A 189 -1.67 21.63 -3.85
CA PRO A 189 -0.23 21.82 -3.85
C PRO A 189 0.38 21.58 -2.46
N GLY A 190 1.49 20.82 -2.43
CA GLY A 190 2.24 20.52 -1.21
C GLY A 190 1.66 19.41 -0.33
N MET A 191 0.51 18.85 -0.71
CA MET A 191 -0.12 17.78 0.06
C MET A 191 0.58 16.43 -0.15
N GLU A 192 0.81 15.68 0.93
CA GLU A 192 1.36 14.32 0.86
C GLU A 192 0.32 13.38 0.24
N LEU A 193 0.73 12.57 -0.74
CA LEU A 193 -0.14 11.64 -1.45
C LEU A 193 0.07 10.22 -0.95
N TRP A 194 -1.03 9.52 -0.70
CA TRP A 194 -1.04 8.10 -0.36
C TRP A 194 -1.81 7.34 -1.42
N LEU A 195 -1.14 6.47 -2.18
CA LEU A 195 -1.81 5.65 -3.16
C LEU A 195 -2.34 4.38 -2.50
N THR A 196 -3.47 4.49 -1.80
CA THR A 196 -4.03 3.41 -0.98
C THR A 196 -4.53 2.24 -1.82
N GLU A 197 -4.89 2.47 -3.08
CA GLU A 197 -5.20 1.41 -4.05
C GLU A 197 -4.62 1.73 -5.42
N VAL A 198 -3.85 0.79 -5.97
CA VAL A 198 -3.31 0.88 -7.34
C VAL A 198 -3.42 -0.47 -8.03
N GLY A 199 -3.95 -0.49 -9.26
CA GLY A 199 -4.01 -1.68 -10.09
C GLY A 199 -4.29 -1.38 -11.56
N PHE A 200 -4.21 -2.40 -12.43
CA PHE A 200 -4.60 -2.29 -13.83
C PHE A 200 -5.59 -3.42 -14.16
N PRO A 201 -6.90 -3.15 -14.07
CA PRO A 201 -7.91 -4.20 -14.05
C PRO A 201 -8.06 -4.90 -15.41
N TRP A 202 -8.16 -6.22 -15.39
CA TRP A 202 -8.51 -7.09 -16.55
C TRP A 202 -7.58 -7.06 -17.75
N GLU A 203 -6.39 -6.49 -17.60
CA GLU A 203 -5.37 -6.44 -18.66
C GLU A 203 -4.56 -7.73 -18.77
N SER A 204 -3.82 -7.86 -19.87
CA SER A 204 -2.90 -8.99 -20.07
C SER A 204 -1.80 -9.03 -19.01
N GLU A 205 -1.16 -10.19 -18.83
CA GLU A 205 0.00 -10.34 -17.93
C GLU A 205 1.13 -9.37 -18.34
N GLY A 206 1.34 -9.18 -19.65
CA GLY A 206 2.35 -8.28 -20.20
C GLY A 206 2.11 -6.82 -19.82
N GLU A 207 0.88 -6.34 -20.02
CA GLU A 207 0.48 -4.96 -19.70
C GLU A 207 0.45 -4.71 -18.20
N THR A 208 -0.11 -5.63 -17.42
CA THR A 208 -0.13 -5.55 -15.96
C THR A 208 1.29 -5.47 -15.39
N ARG A 209 2.21 -6.30 -15.91
CA ARG A 209 3.62 -6.28 -15.50
C ARG A 209 4.32 -4.97 -15.88
N SER A 210 4.11 -4.46 -17.09
CA SER A 210 4.71 -3.18 -17.51
C SER A 210 4.23 -2.04 -16.62
N PHE A 211 2.91 -1.93 -16.42
CA PHE A 211 2.31 -0.94 -15.54
C PHE A 211 2.85 -1.06 -14.11
N PHE A 212 2.91 -2.28 -13.57
CA PHE A 212 3.44 -2.54 -12.24
C PHE A 212 4.89 -2.05 -12.10
N GLU A 213 5.77 -2.35 -13.06
CA GLU A 213 7.17 -1.92 -12.97
C GLU A 213 7.30 -0.39 -13.01
N ASP A 214 6.59 0.27 -13.93
CA ASP A 214 6.62 1.72 -14.09
C ASP A 214 6.03 2.47 -12.89
N VAL A 215 4.85 2.02 -12.42
CA VAL A 215 4.15 2.69 -11.31
C VAL A 215 4.90 2.52 -10.00
N ILE A 216 5.44 1.32 -9.73
CA ILE A 216 6.20 1.07 -8.50
C ILE A 216 7.50 1.86 -8.49
N GLN A 217 8.18 1.99 -9.63
CA GLN A 217 9.37 2.84 -9.74
C GLN A 217 9.03 4.31 -9.45
N PHE A 218 7.97 4.83 -10.05
CA PHE A 218 7.50 6.19 -9.78
C PHE A 218 7.20 6.40 -8.30
N LEU A 219 6.39 5.52 -7.70
CA LEU A 219 5.95 5.62 -6.31
C LEU A 219 7.12 5.53 -5.31
N ASP A 220 8.11 4.67 -5.57
CA ASP A 220 9.33 4.60 -4.77
C ASP A 220 10.12 5.93 -4.85
N SER A 221 10.27 6.51 -6.04
CA SER A 221 11.08 7.72 -6.27
C SER A 221 10.41 9.06 -5.95
N SER A 222 9.07 9.13 -5.97
CA SER A 222 8.35 10.40 -5.88
C SER A 222 8.36 10.95 -4.46
N PRO A 223 8.89 12.17 -4.21
CA PRO A 223 8.91 12.75 -2.86
C PRO A 223 7.51 13.15 -2.38
N ALA A 224 6.55 13.37 -3.29
CA ALA A 224 5.17 13.67 -2.93
C ALA A 224 4.40 12.45 -2.40
N VAL A 225 4.90 11.23 -2.66
CA VAL A 225 4.25 9.99 -2.24
C VAL A 225 4.82 9.54 -0.90
N GLY A 226 3.97 9.53 0.13
CA GLY A 226 4.32 9.06 1.47
C GLY A 226 4.19 7.54 1.61
N LYS A 227 3.07 6.98 1.12
CA LYS A 227 2.77 5.55 1.20
C LYS A 227 1.98 5.07 -0.02
N TYR A 228 2.05 3.78 -0.33
CA TYR A 228 1.24 3.18 -1.40
C TYR A 228 0.98 1.69 -1.18
N ALA A 229 -0.16 1.18 -1.67
CA ALA A 229 -0.50 -0.23 -1.62
C ALA A 229 -1.00 -0.74 -2.98
N TRP A 230 -0.47 -1.89 -3.43
CA TRP A 230 -0.93 -2.56 -4.63
C TRP A 230 -2.21 -3.35 -4.32
N PHE A 231 -3.25 -3.16 -5.12
CA PHE A 231 -4.50 -3.90 -4.98
C PHE A 231 -4.35 -5.29 -5.61
N GLY A 232 -3.83 -6.24 -4.82
CA GLY A 232 -3.54 -7.59 -5.33
C GLY A 232 -3.49 -8.67 -4.27
N SER A 233 -3.92 -8.38 -3.05
CA SER A 233 -3.82 -9.24 -1.88
C SER A 233 -4.80 -10.43 -1.87
N PHE A 234 -5.05 -11.03 -3.02
CA PHE A 234 -5.97 -12.16 -3.22
C PHE A 234 -5.29 -13.24 -4.06
N LYS A 235 -5.88 -14.44 -4.08
CA LYS A 235 -5.46 -15.48 -5.01
C LYS A 235 -5.95 -15.18 -6.42
N VAL A 236 -5.24 -15.71 -7.41
CA VAL A 236 -5.70 -15.73 -8.80
C VAL A 236 -7.14 -16.27 -8.86
N GLY A 237 -8.05 -15.50 -9.44
CA GLY A 237 -9.47 -15.84 -9.57
C GLY A 237 -10.38 -15.36 -8.43
N GLU A 238 -9.84 -14.82 -7.34
CA GLU A 238 -10.64 -14.31 -6.20
C GLU A 238 -10.81 -12.78 -6.22
N GLY A 239 -9.98 -12.06 -6.99
CA GLY A 239 -10.05 -10.61 -7.11
C GLY A 239 -11.02 -10.12 -8.20
N ASN A 240 -11.54 -8.91 -8.03
CA ASN A 240 -12.46 -8.23 -8.95
C ASN A 240 -11.75 -7.39 -10.04
N ILE A 241 -10.41 -7.38 -10.09
CA ILE A 241 -9.62 -6.64 -11.08
C ILE A 241 -8.83 -7.56 -12.03
N GLY A 242 -9.29 -8.80 -12.18
CA GLY A 242 -8.68 -9.79 -13.05
C GLY A 242 -7.51 -10.56 -12.42
N PRO A 243 -7.07 -11.65 -13.07
CA PRO A 243 -6.15 -12.62 -12.49
C PRO A 243 -4.71 -12.10 -12.38
N ASN A 244 -4.30 -11.19 -13.27
CA ASN A 244 -2.90 -10.79 -13.44
C ASN A 244 -2.41 -9.82 -12.36
N SER A 245 -3.33 -9.21 -11.60
CA SER A 245 -2.99 -8.34 -10.46
C SER A 245 -2.80 -9.12 -9.15
N ALA A 246 -3.15 -10.41 -9.11
CA ALA A 246 -3.07 -11.23 -7.92
C ALA A 246 -1.62 -11.46 -7.44
N MET A 247 -1.40 -11.26 -6.15
CA MET A 247 -0.12 -11.52 -5.48
C MET A 247 0.00 -12.97 -5.02
N LEU A 248 -1.10 -13.73 -4.98
CA LEU A 248 -1.10 -15.14 -4.58
C LEU A 248 -1.58 -16.06 -5.71
N ASP A 249 -0.95 -17.22 -5.86
CA ASP A 249 -1.45 -18.30 -6.70
C ASP A 249 -2.62 -19.05 -6.02
N SER A 250 -3.21 -20.03 -6.71
CA SER A 250 -4.32 -20.83 -6.19
C SER A 250 -3.99 -21.59 -4.90
N ASN A 251 -2.70 -21.84 -4.63
CA ASN A 251 -2.22 -22.51 -3.43
C ASN A 251 -1.82 -21.52 -2.31
N GLY A 252 -2.06 -20.21 -2.49
CA GLY A 252 -1.69 -19.18 -1.51
C GLY A 252 -0.19 -18.85 -1.48
N ARG A 253 0.59 -19.24 -2.49
CA ARG A 253 2.01 -18.87 -2.62
C ARG A 253 2.14 -17.58 -3.42
N LEU A 254 3.20 -16.81 -3.16
CA LEU A 254 3.44 -15.57 -3.91
C LEU A 254 3.62 -15.83 -5.41
N THR A 255 2.85 -15.12 -6.25
CA THR A 255 3.08 -15.01 -7.70
C THR A 255 4.39 -14.27 -7.99
N ALA A 256 4.85 -14.24 -9.24
CA ALA A 256 6.03 -13.47 -9.62
C ALA A 256 5.87 -11.97 -9.30
N LEU A 257 4.68 -11.41 -9.52
CA LEU A 257 4.32 -10.05 -9.14
C LEU A 257 4.37 -9.89 -7.61
N GLY A 258 3.72 -10.78 -6.87
CA GLY A 258 3.72 -10.76 -5.40
C GLY A 258 5.14 -10.79 -4.82
N GLN A 259 6.00 -11.67 -5.32
CA GLN A 259 7.41 -11.77 -4.90
C GLN A 259 8.18 -10.46 -5.16
N ARG A 260 7.94 -9.81 -6.30
CA ARG A 260 8.55 -8.51 -6.66
C ARG A 260 8.03 -7.37 -5.81
N TYR A 261 6.74 -7.39 -5.47
CA TYR A 261 6.10 -6.38 -4.63
C TYR A 261 6.64 -6.40 -3.20
N VAL A 262 6.66 -7.57 -2.55
CA VAL A 262 7.21 -7.69 -1.20
C VAL A 262 8.74 -7.65 -1.16
N GLY A 263 9.42 -7.79 -2.31
CA GLY A 263 10.87 -7.78 -2.38
C GLY A 263 11.52 -8.98 -1.70
N SER A 264 10.85 -10.15 -1.74
CA SER A 264 11.38 -11.36 -1.11
C SER A 264 12.74 -11.75 -1.73
N LYS A 265 13.76 -11.96 -0.90
CA LYS A 265 15.13 -12.35 -1.30
C LYS A 265 15.24 -13.76 -1.91
N ARG A 266 14.21 -14.29 -2.56
CA ARG A 266 14.34 -15.51 -3.36
C ARG A 266 14.70 -15.13 -4.79
N ARG A 267 16.00 -15.23 -5.08
CA ARG A 267 16.58 -15.23 -6.42
C ARG A 267 15.72 -16.11 -7.34
N TRP A 268 15.45 -15.63 -8.57
CA TRP A 268 14.79 -16.39 -9.64
C TRP A 268 15.27 -17.85 -9.66
N ILE A 269 14.44 -18.80 -9.21
CA ILE A 269 14.70 -20.21 -9.47
C ILE A 269 14.23 -20.46 -10.90
N ASN A 270 15.17 -20.34 -11.84
CA ASN A 270 14.95 -20.74 -13.22
C ASN A 270 14.71 -22.26 -13.26
N ARG A 271 13.43 -22.69 -13.39
CA ARG A 271 13.01 -24.11 -13.46
C ARG A 271 13.81 -24.96 -14.46
N ARG A 272 14.40 -24.33 -15.49
CA ARG A 272 15.26 -25.02 -16.49
C ARG A 272 16.58 -25.56 -15.94
N ARG A 273 17.12 -25.03 -14.82
CA ARG A 273 18.38 -25.53 -14.24
C ARG A 273 18.20 -26.76 -13.35
N ASP A 274 17.06 -26.91 -12.66
CA ASP A 274 16.84 -28.05 -11.76
C ASP A 274 16.46 -29.35 -12.49
N LEU A 275 15.80 -29.27 -13.64
CA LEU A 275 15.64 -30.46 -14.51
C LEU A 275 17.00 -31.04 -14.93
N ARG A 276 18.01 -30.19 -15.17
CA ARG A 276 19.38 -30.66 -15.49
C ARG A 276 20.16 -31.18 -14.28
N ARG A 277 19.80 -30.79 -13.05
CA ARG A 277 20.41 -31.32 -11.82
C ARG A 277 19.76 -32.63 -11.38
N GLY A 278 18.44 -32.77 -11.53
CA GLY A 278 17.73 -34.03 -11.27
C GLY A 278 18.13 -35.15 -12.24
N LEU A 279 18.39 -34.84 -13.51
CA LEU A 279 18.87 -35.83 -14.49
C LEU A 279 20.33 -36.28 -14.25
N ARG A 280 21.14 -35.49 -13.55
CA ARG A 280 22.53 -35.86 -13.23
C ARG A 280 22.65 -36.73 -11.98
N SER A 281 21.66 -36.74 -11.09
CA SER A 281 21.70 -37.57 -9.87
C SER A 281 21.14 -38.98 -10.06
N VAL A 282 20.59 -39.31 -11.24
CA VAL A 282 20.06 -40.66 -11.55
C VAL A 282 21.07 -41.48 -12.40
N GLY A 283 22.20 -40.90 -12.78
CA GLY A 283 23.17 -41.49 -13.72
C GLY A 283 24.36 -42.24 -13.12
N SER A 284 24.42 -42.53 -11.81
CA SER A 284 25.50 -43.34 -11.24
C SER A 284 24.99 -44.37 -10.23
N ALA A 285 24.15 -45.28 -10.69
CA ALA A 285 24.02 -46.59 -10.07
C ALA A 285 24.69 -47.60 -11.01
N GLY A 286 25.78 -48.19 -10.55
CA GLY A 286 26.62 -49.09 -11.34
C GLY A 286 25.88 -50.36 -11.76
N ILE A 287 26.23 -50.85 -12.96
CA ILE A 287 26.02 -52.24 -13.35
C ILE A 287 27.40 -52.86 -13.37
N GLY A 288 27.68 -53.67 -12.35
CA GLY A 288 28.81 -54.59 -12.35
C GLY A 288 28.45 -55.85 -13.12
N LYS A 289 29.32 -56.24 -14.05
CA LYS A 289 29.92 -57.56 -14.22
C LYS A 289 31.21 -57.37 -15.00
#